data_AF-A0A1B6MVI4-F1
#
_entry.id   AF-A0A1B6MVI4-F1
#
_cell.length_a   1.000
_cell.length_b   1.000
_cell.length_c   1.000
_cell.angle_alpha   90.00
_cell.angle_beta   90.00
_cell.angle_gamma   90.00
#
_symmetry.space_group_name_H-M   'P 1'
#
loop_
_entity.id
_entity.type
_entity.pdbx_description
1 polymer ?
#
loop_
_entity_poly.entity_id
_entity_poly.type
_entity_poly.pdbx_seq_one_letter_code
_entity_poly.pdbx_strand_id
1 'polypeptide(L)'
;MPRITKKRRDAALKRKTKLQILHTMKSLVKKANADQDLLRPICSHRVYHSHRTGQVFKMSCMTFKDCPQELFAWMMVLLEQNMAELYQSCEWGWNKETKVN
;
A
#
# COMPACT_ATOMS: atom_id res chain seq x y z
N MET A 1 18.98 -47.05 -11.17
CA MET A 1 18.20 -45.79 -11.26
C MET A 1 17.28 -45.69 -10.04
N PRO A 2 17.42 -44.72 -9.13
CA PRO A 2 16.55 -44.63 -7.94
C PRO A 2 15.12 -44.23 -8.31
N ARG A 3 14.13 -45.04 -7.89
CA ARG A 3 12.70 -44.84 -8.20
C ARG A 3 12.13 -43.69 -7.36
N ILE A 4 11.85 -42.55 -7.99
CA ILE A 4 11.20 -41.42 -7.30
C ILE A 4 9.77 -41.80 -6.93
N THR A 5 9.48 -41.77 -5.62
CA THR A 5 8.16 -42.09 -5.06
C THR A 5 7.11 -41.07 -5.50
N LYS A 6 5.85 -41.51 -5.65
CA LYS A 6 4.71 -40.65 -6.02
C LYS A 6 4.58 -39.43 -5.09
N LYS A 7 4.72 -39.67 -3.78
CA LYS A 7 4.75 -38.61 -2.73
C LYS A 7 5.79 -37.52 -3.00
N ARG A 8 6.99 -37.87 -3.48
CA ARG A 8 8.06 -36.90 -3.78
C ARG A 8 7.75 -36.10 -5.05
N ARG A 9 7.13 -36.71 -6.05
CA ARG A 9 6.62 -36.01 -7.25
C ARG A 9 5.50 -35.03 -6.90
N ASP A 10 4.54 -35.46 -6.08
CA ASP A 10 3.41 -34.62 -5.66
C ASP A 10 3.87 -33.44 -4.81
N ALA A 11 4.85 -33.64 -3.91
CA ALA A 11 5.45 -32.57 -3.13
C ALA A 11 6.21 -31.56 -4.01
N ALA A 12 6.95 -32.04 -5.03
CA ALA A 12 7.65 -31.18 -5.98
C ALA A 12 6.66 -30.36 -6.83
N LEU A 13 5.56 -30.98 -7.29
CA LEU A 13 4.51 -30.29 -8.02
C LEU A 13 3.85 -29.20 -7.17
N LYS A 14 3.45 -29.53 -5.92
CA LYS A 14 2.89 -28.56 -4.97
C LYS A 14 3.83 -27.37 -4.73
N ARG A 15 5.14 -27.62 -4.58
CA ARG A 15 6.13 -26.56 -4.42
C ARG A 15 6.22 -25.69 -5.68
N LYS A 16 6.25 -26.28 -6.87
CA LYS A 16 6.27 -25.56 -8.15
C LYS A 16 5.05 -24.65 -8.29
N THR A 17 3.85 -25.15 -8.01
CA THR A 17 2.62 -24.36 -8.07
C THR A 17 2.63 -23.18 -7.09
N LYS A 18 3.07 -23.41 -5.83
CA LYS A 18 3.23 -22.32 -4.84
C LYS A 18 4.19 -21.23 -5.33
N LEU A 19 5.32 -21.63 -5.91
CA LEU A 19 6.30 -20.68 -6.45
C LEU A 19 5.75 -19.90 -7.64
N GLN A 20 4.98 -20.54 -8.52
CA GLN A 20 4.31 -19.87 -9.63
C GLN A 20 3.30 -18.84 -9.13
N ILE A 21 2.46 -19.18 -8.15
CA ILE A 21 1.51 -18.24 -7.53
C ILE A 21 2.27 -17.04 -6.94
N LEU A 22 3.31 -17.29 -6.13
CA LEU A 22 4.11 -16.22 -5.55
C LEU A 22 4.76 -15.33 -6.62
N HIS A 23 5.26 -15.92 -7.70
CA HIS A 23 5.85 -15.16 -8.81
C HIS A 23 4.79 -14.27 -9.49
N THR A 24 3.61 -14.82 -9.78
CA THR A 24 2.50 -14.05 -10.35
C THR A 24 2.09 -12.90 -9.44
N MET A 25 1.91 -13.14 -8.14
CA MET A 25 1.55 -12.10 -7.18
C MET A 25 2.62 -11.02 -7.08
N LYS A 26 3.90 -11.41 -7.02
CA LYS A 26 5.02 -10.46 -7.04
C LYS A 26 5.05 -9.62 -8.31
N SER A 27 4.76 -10.22 -9.46
CA SER A 27 4.70 -9.51 -10.74
C SER A 27 3.57 -8.49 -10.78
N LEU A 28 2.40 -8.81 -10.21
CA LEU A 28 1.27 -7.89 -10.14
C LEU A 28 1.59 -6.69 -9.23
N VAL A 29 2.17 -6.94 -8.05
CA VAL A 29 2.62 -5.88 -7.13
C VAL A 29 3.67 -4.99 -7.81
N LYS A 30 4.65 -5.58 -8.49
CA LYS A 30 5.68 -4.82 -9.22
C LYS A 30 5.06 -3.96 -10.32
N LYS A 31 4.07 -4.49 -11.05
CA LYS A 31 3.37 -3.74 -12.09
C LYS A 31 2.58 -2.57 -11.50
N ALA A 32 1.86 -2.77 -10.40
CA ALA A 32 1.11 -1.72 -9.73
C ALA A 32 2.03 -0.60 -9.20
N ASN A 33 3.12 -0.97 -8.52
CA ASN A 33 4.08 0.00 -7.96
C ASN A 33 4.91 0.75 -9.03
N ALA A 34 4.92 0.27 -10.27
CA ALA A 34 5.59 0.96 -11.39
C ALA A 34 4.71 2.07 -11.99
N ASP A 35 3.40 2.03 -11.76
CA ASP A 35 2.49 3.06 -12.23
C ASP A 35 2.68 4.34 -11.40
N GLN A 36 2.85 5.47 -12.08
CA GLN A 36 3.08 6.77 -11.46
C GLN A 36 1.77 7.46 -11.07
N ASP A 37 0.65 7.06 -11.67
CA ASP A 37 -0.65 7.71 -11.46
C ASP A 37 -1.77 6.66 -11.39
N LEU A 38 -1.88 6.05 -10.22
CA LEU A 38 -2.89 5.02 -9.93
C LEU A 38 -4.34 5.53 -10.05
N LEU A 39 -4.56 6.85 -10.06
CA LEU A 39 -5.89 7.45 -10.24
C LEU A 39 -6.26 7.66 -11.70
N ARG A 40 -5.34 7.44 -12.65
CA ARG A 40 -5.59 7.60 -14.09
C ARG A 40 -6.78 6.78 -14.61
N PRO A 41 -7.03 5.54 -14.18
CA PRO A 41 -8.22 4.80 -14.64
C PRO A 41 -9.55 5.38 -14.12
N ILE A 42 -9.52 6.25 -13.10
CA ILE A 42 -10.69 6.70 -12.33
C ILE A 42 -10.95 8.21 -12.58
N CYS A 43 -10.54 8.74 -13.74
CA CYS A 43 -10.50 10.17 -14.09
C CYS A 43 -11.73 11.01 -13.71
N SER A 44 -12.94 10.44 -13.69
CA SER A 44 -14.16 11.16 -13.30
C SER A 44 -14.20 11.60 -11.82
N HIS A 45 -13.35 11.05 -10.95
CA HIS A 45 -13.37 11.30 -9.50
C HIS A 45 -12.21 12.17 -8.99
N ARG A 46 -11.44 12.81 -9.88
CA ARG A 46 -10.35 13.71 -9.46
C ARG A 46 -10.84 15.01 -8.86
N VAL A 47 -12.11 15.34 -9.03
CA VAL A 47 -12.73 16.52 -8.44
C VAL A 47 -13.95 16.06 -7.65
N TYR A 48 -13.93 16.34 -6.36
CA TYR A 48 -15.06 16.06 -5.46
C TYR A 48 -15.74 17.38 -5.08
N HIS A 49 -17.03 17.46 -5.32
CA HIS A 49 -17.88 18.58 -4.93
C HIS A 49 -18.64 18.21 -3.65
N SER A 50 -18.30 18.86 -2.54
CA SER A 50 -18.99 18.67 -1.27
C SER A 50 -20.32 19.41 -1.27
N HIS A 51 -21.43 18.67 -1.27
CA HIS A 51 -22.76 19.26 -1.14
C HIS A 51 -23.02 19.90 0.24
N ARG A 52 -22.26 19.51 1.27
CA ARG A 52 -22.42 20.02 2.63
C ARG A 52 -21.71 21.34 2.87
N THR A 53 -20.51 21.50 2.29
CA THR A 53 -19.66 22.66 2.53
C THR A 53 -19.56 23.58 1.31
N GLY A 54 -20.07 23.15 0.15
CA GLY A 54 -19.91 23.85 -1.13
C GLY A 54 -18.47 23.82 -1.67
N GLN A 55 -17.55 23.15 -0.98
CA GLN A 55 -16.14 23.11 -1.34
C GLN A 55 -15.87 22.15 -2.49
N VAL A 56 -14.86 22.48 -3.28
CA VAL A 56 -14.35 21.67 -4.37
C VAL A 56 -12.97 21.16 -4.01
N PHE A 57 -12.84 19.84 -3.91
CA PHE A 57 -11.59 19.17 -3.59
C PHE A 57 -11.00 18.57 -4.87
N LYS A 58 -9.72 18.83 -5.12
CA LYS A 58 -8.97 18.17 -6.19
C LYS A 58 -8.13 17.06 -5.58
N MET A 59 -8.24 15.86 -6.15
CA MET A 59 -7.52 14.68 -5.71
C MET A 59 -6.39 14.36 -6.69
N SER A 60 -5.22 14.08 -6.12
CA SER A 60 -4.06 13.55 -6.83
C SER A 60 -3.52 12.34 -6.08
N CYS A 61 -2.79 11.50 -6.79
CA CYS A 61 -2.02 10.41 -6.22
C CYS A 61 -0.58 10.61 -6.70
N MET A 62 0.36 10.46 -5.78
CA MET A 62 1.78 10.65 -6.02
C MET A 62 2.56 9.69 -5.14
N THR A 63 3.80 9.40 -5.53
CA THR A 63 4.68 8.62 -4.68
C THR A 63 5.24 9.48 -3.55
N PHE A 64 5.79 8.85 -2.51
CA PHE A 64 6.48 9.58 -1.44
C PHE A 64 7.63 10.45 -1.97
N LYS A 65 8.33 9.99 -3.02
CA LYS A 65 9.45 10.73 -3.62
C LYS A 65 9.02 12.06 -4.26
N ASP A 66 7.79 12.12 -4.74
CA ASP A 66 7.22 13.29 -5.39
C ASP A 66 6.40 14.15 -4.41
N CYS A 67 6.31 13.73 -3.15
CA CYS A 67 5.57 14.45 -2.11
C CYS A 67 6.39 15.65 -1.60
N PRO A 68 5.86 16.88 -1.64
CA PRO A 68 6.52 18.02 -1.04
C PRO A 68 6.76 17.80 0.46
N GLN A 69 7.97 18.12 0.95
CA GLN A 69 8.34 17.90 2.34
C GLN A 69 7.40 18.60 3.33
N GLU A 70 6.95 19.81 2.99
CA GLU A 70 5.98 20.57 3.80
C GLU A 70 4.63 19.88 3.89
N LEU A 71 4.16 19.30 2.78
CA LEU A 71 2.91 18.54 2.75
C LEU A 71 3.03 17.27 3.60
N PHE A 72 4.15 16.56 3.49
CA PHE A 72 4.41 15.39 4.34
C PHE A 72 4.45 15.75 5.83
N ALA A 73 5.17 16.80 6.20
CA ALA A 73 5.23 17.28 7.58
C ALA A 73 3.83 17.64 8.11
N TRP A 74 3.03 18.34 7.29
CA TRP A 74 1.64 18.67 7.62
C TRP A 74 0.77 17.41 7.81
N MET A 75 0.88 16.42 6.91
CA MET A 75 0.15 15.15 7.03
C MET A 75 0.51 14.41 8.32
N MET A 76 1.79 14.43 8.72
CA MET A 76 2.24 13.80 9.96
C MET A 76 1.72 14.50 11.21
N VAL A 77 1.65 15.85 11.20
CA VAL A 77 1.01 16.61 12.29
C VAL A 77 -0.47 16.26 12.40
N LEU A 78 -1.19 16.20 11.27
CA LEU A 78 -2.59 15.83 11.25
C LEU A 78 -2.81 14.39 11.75
N LEU A 79 -1.93 13.46 11.37
CA LEU A 79 -1.96 12.08 11.85
C LEU A 79 -1.74 12.01 13.37
N GLU A 80 -0.75 12.74 13.88
CA GLU A 80 -0.43 12.79 15.32
C GLU A 80 -1.61 13.32 16.12
N GLN A 81 -2.19 14.45 15.71
CA GLN A 81 -3.35 15.07 16.37
C GLN A 81 -4.55 14.12 16.47
N ASN A 82 -4.79 13.33 15.42
CA ASN A 82 -5.97 12.47 15.35
C ASN A 82 -5.74 11.09 15.99
N MET A 83 -4.51 10.58 15.95
CA MET A 83 -4.25 9.16 16.22
C MET A 83 -3.35 8.90 17.43
N ALA A 84 -2.60 9.88 17.94
CA ALA A 84 -1.61 9.62 19.00
C ALA A 84 -2.22 8.96 20.24
N GLU A 85 -3.35 9.46 20.74
CA GLU A 85 -4.05 8.91 21.92
C GLU A 85 -4.56 7.48 21.67
N LEU A 86 -5.10 7.23 20.47
CA LEU A 86 -5.57 5.90 20.07
C LEU A 86 -4.41 4.90 20.00
N TYR A 87 -3.25 5.33 19.51
CA TYR A 87 -2.06 4.50 19.48
C TYR A 87 -1.50 4.23 20.87
N GLN A 88 -1.48 5.22 21.77
CA GLN A 88 -1.02 5.07 23.15
C GLN A 88 -1.90 4.12 23.98
N SER A 89 -3.20 4.08 23.71
CA SER A 89 -4.14 3.19 24.41
C SER A 89 -4.12 1.74 23.92
N CYS A 90 -3.39 1.44 22.84
CA CYS A 90 -3.25 0.09 22.31
C CYS A 90 -1.82 -0.45 22.43
N GLU A 91 -1.65 -1.75 22.17
CA GLU A 91 -0.36 -2.46 22.31
C GLU A 91 0.75 -1.92 21.42
N TRP A 92 0.41 -1.16 20.38
CA TRP A 92 1.39 -0.60 19.44
C TRP A 92 2.13 0.62 19.99
N GLY A 93 1.49 1.41 20.87
CA GLY A 93 1.99 2.70 21.34
C GLY A 93 2.12 3.76 20.24
N TRP A 94 2.48 4.99 20.62
CA TRP A 94 2.82 6.08 19.69
C TRP A 94 4.30 6.43 19.79
N ASN A 95 5.03 6.34 18.68
CA ASN A 95 6.42 6.80 18.59
C ASN A 95 6.57 7.62 17.30
N LYS A 96 6.90 8.91 17.45
CA LYS A 96 6.99 9.85 16.34
C LYS A 96 8.14 9.53 15.38
N GLU A 97 9.28 9.09 15.91
CA GLU A 97 10.48 8.77 15.12
C GLU A 97 10.28 7.54 14.24
N THR A 98 9.52 6.54 14.70
CA THR A 98 9.21 5.35 13.89
C THR A 98 8.13 5.59 12.84
N LYS A 99 7.38 6.69 12.92
CA LYS A 99 6.30 7.02 11.98
C LYS A 99 6.73 8.01 10.89
N VAL A 100 7.82 8.74 11.11
CA VAL A 100 8.36 9.74 10.17
C VAL A 100 9.48 9.15 9.29
N ASN A 101 10.14 8.07 9.74
CA ASN A 101 11.15 7.31 8.99
C ASN A 101 10.54 6.24 8.08
#